data_AF-A0A9X7AFY2-F1
#
_entry.id   AF-A0A9X7AFY2-F1
#
_cell.length_a   1.000
_cell.length_b   1.000
_cell.length_c   1.000
_cell.angle_alpha   90.00
_cell.angle_beta   90.00
_cell.angle_gamma   90.00
#
_symmetry.space_group_name_H-M   'P 1'
#
loop_
_entity.id
_entity.type
_entity.pdbx_description
1 polymer ?
#
loop_
_entity_poly.entity_id
_entity_poly.type
_entity_poly.pdbx_seq_one_letter_code
_entity_poly.pdbx_strand_id
1 'polypeptide(L)'
;SKDLPKGNYTLVEVEAPKGYELLKEKITVKIEKDAVVEIKIGNKKLPDPMGKIKLVKVDISDKNKKLARAKFHIEDSKGKIVGELVTNEEGEVVSKDLPK
;
A
#
# COMPACT_ATOMS: atom_id res chain seq x y z
N SER A 1 4.62 -30.23 -17.44
CA SER A 1 4.27 -29.24 -18.49
C SER A 1 3.93 -30.00 -19.76
N LYS A 2 2.97 -29.53 -20.58
CA LYS A 2 2.70 -30.08 -21.92
C LYS A 2 3.30 -29.12 -22.94
N ASP A 3 3.90 -29.66 -24.00
CA ASP A 3 4.44 -28.85 -25.10
C ASP A 3 3.31 -28.13 -25.85
N LEU A 4 3.58 -26.90 -26.28
CA LEU A 4 2.64 -26.09 -27.05
C LEU A 4 2.98 -26.19 -28.54
N PRO A 5 1.99 -26.48 -29.41
CA PRO A 5 2.18 -26.39 -30.86
C PRO A 5 2.63 -25.01 -31.32
N LYS A 6 3.09 -24.93 -32.57
CA LYS A 6 3.34 -23.64 -33.23
C LYS A 6 2.03 -22.87 -33.36
N GLY A 7 2.04 -21.58 -33.02
CA GLY A 7 0.84 -20.76 -33.03
C GLY A 7 1.00 -19.44 -32.30
N ASN A 8 -0.06 -18.63 -32.34
CA ASN A 8 -0.19 -17.42 -31.55
C ASN A 8 -1.00 -17.72 -30.28
N TYR A 9 -0.46 -17.32 -29.14
CA TYR A 9 -1.05 -17.51 -27.83
C TYR A 9 -1.24 -16.17 -27.16
N THR A 10 -2.22 -16.09 -26.29
CA THR A 10 -2.50 -14.89 -25.50
C THR A 10 -2.36 -15.24 -24.03
N LEU A 11 -1.48 -14.54 -23.36
CA LEU A 11 -1.33 -14.59 -21.91
C LEU A 11 -2.21 -13.52 -21.28
N VAL A 12 -2.96 -13.94 -20.26
CA VAL A 12 -3.84 -13.09 -19.47
C VAL A 12 -3.49 -13.33 -18.02
N GLU A 13 -3.12 -12.26 -17.31
CA GLU A 13 -2.99 -12.32 -15.86
C GLU A 13 -4.39 -12.35 -15.24
N VAL A 14 -4.67 -13.37 -14.43
CA VAL A 14 -5.98 -13.55 -13.77
C VAL A 14 -5.98 -13.08 -12.33
N GLU A 15 -4.81 -13.05 -11.70
CA GLU A 15 -4.62 -12.64 -10.32
C GLU A 15 -3.22 -12.03 -10.17
N ALA A 16 -3.16 -10.83 -9.59
CA ALA A 16 -1.90 -10.14 -9.33
C ALA A 16 -1.31 -10.58 -7.99
N PRO A 17 0.03 -10.59 -7.84
CA PRO A 17 0.66 -10.75 -6.54
C PRO A 17 0.21 -9.67 -5.54
N LYS A 18 0.22 -10.01 -4.25
CA LYS A 18 -0.13 -9.05 -3.18
C LYS A 18 0.71 -7.78 -3.27
N GLY A 19 0.05 -6.62 -3.30
CA GLY A 19 0.70 -5.31 -3.37
C GLY A 19 1.04 -4.84 -4.80
N TYR A 20 0.53 -5.52 -5.83
CA TYR A 20 0.67 -5.11 -7.23
C TYR A 20 -0.70 -4.94 -7.90
N GLU A 21 -0.76 -4.04 -8.88
CA GLU A 21 -1.93 -3.85 -9.74
C GLU A 21 -2.02 -4.99 -10.75
N LEU A 22 -3.25 -5.50 -10.99
CA LEU A 22 -3.52 -6.51 -12.01
C LEU A 22 -3.26 -5.94 -13.40
N LEU A 23 -2.45 -6.65 -14.19
CA LEU A 23 -2.18 -6.30 -15.57
C LEU A 23 -3.45 -6.55 -16.41
N LYS A 24 -4.05 -5.46 -16.88
CA LYS A 24 -5.25 -5.52 -17.75
C LYS A 24 -4.91 -5.84 -19.21
N GLU A 25 -3.66 -5.64 -19.59
CA GLU A 25 -3.18 -5.85 -20.95
C GLU A 25 -2.99 -7.34 -21.24
N LYS A 26 -3.40 -7.76 -22.43
CA LYS A 26 -3.18 -9.11 -22.94
C LYS A 26 -1.86 -9.16 -23.69
N ILE A 27 -1.08 -10.22 -23.47
CA ILE A 27 0.24 -10.35 -24.08
C ILE A 27 0.21 -11.46 -25.11
N THR A 28 0.49 -11.10 -26.37
CA THR A 28 0.57 -12.07 -27.46
C THR A 28 1.97 -12.66 -27.53
N VAL A 29 2.05 -13.99 -27.53
CA VAL A 29 3.30 -14.75 -27.69
C VAL A 29 3.15 -15.67 -28.90
N LYS A 30 4.18 -15.68 -29.76
CA LYS A 30 4.21 -16.55 -30.94
C LYS A 30 5.22 -17.67 -30.75
N ILE A 31 4.79 -18.90 -30.94
CA ILE A 31 5.64 -20.09 -30.95
C ILE A 31 5.94 -20.47 -32.40
N GLU A 32 7.20 -20.34 -32.82
CA GLU A 32 7.63 -20.59 -34.21
C GLU A 32 8.49 -21.86 -34.39
N LYS A 33 9.15 -22.31 -33.31
CA LYS A 33 10.06 -23.47 -33.31
C LYS A 33 10.05 -24.13 -31.94
N ASP A 34 10.59 -25.35 -31.89
CA ASP A 34 10.76 -26.12 -30.64
C ASP A 34 11.90 -25.52 -29.82
N ALA A 35 11.58 -24.44 -29.10
CA ALA A 35 12.46 -23.75 -28.18
C ALA A 35 11.64 -23.12 -27.04
N VAL A 36 12.28 -22.97 -25.88
CA VAL A 36 11.70 -22.21 -24.77
C VAL A 36 11.70 -20.74 -25.13
N VAL A 37 10.52 -20.11 -25.11
CA VAL A 37 10.37 -18.67 -25.27
C VAL A 37 10.32 -18.03 -23.89
N GLU A 38 11.35 -17.28 -23.52
CA GLU A 38 11.38 -16.50 -22.28
C GLU A 38 10.73 -15.13 -22.52
N ILE A 39 9.83 -14.73 -21.62
CA ILE A 39 9.20 -13.41 -21.59
C ILE A 39 9.28 -12.84 -20.19
N LYS A 40 9.45 -11.52 -20.09
CA LYS A 40 9.46 -10.80 -18.81
C LYS A 40 8.29 -9.83 -18.80
N ILE A 41 7.39 -10.03 -17.83
CA ILE A 41 6.17 -9.25 -17.67
C ILE A 41 6.24 -8.63 -16.28
N GLY A 42 6.00 -7.32 -16.19
CA GLY A 42 6.03 -6.60 -14.92
C GLY A 42 4.66 -6.07 -14.55
N ASN A 43 4.36 -6.08 -13.25
CA ASN A 43 3.20 -5.40 -12.69
C ASN A 43 3.62 -4.09 -12.05
N LYS A 44 2.70 -3.12 -12.05
CA LYS A 44 2.89 -1.88 -11.29
C LYS A 44 2.68 -2.16 -9.80
N LYS A 45 3.66 -1.81 -8.96
CA LYS A 45 3.51 -1.90 -7.51
C LYS A 45 2.44 -0.90 -7.04
N LEU A 46 1.51 -1.35 -6.21
CA LEU A 46 0.57 -0.46 -5.54
C LEU A 46 1.34 0.44 -4.56
N PRO A 47 0.86 1.66 -4.29
CA PRO A 47 1.39 2.48 -3.21
C PRO A 47 1.41 1.67 -1.91
N ASP A 48 2.47 1.78 -1.12
CA ASP A 48 2.49 1.17 0.20
C ASP A 48 1.32 1.76 1.01
N PRO A 49 0.53 0.93 1.72
CA PRO A 49 -0.58 1.43 2.51
C PRO A 49 -0.06 2.40 3.57
N MET A 50 -0.47 3.65 3.50
CA MET A 50 -0.15 4.65 4.52
C MET A 50 -1.26 4.61 5.58
N GLY A 51 -0.86 4.41 6.83
CA GLY A 51 -1.77 4.45 7.97
C GLY A 51 -2.01 5.88 8.45
N LYS A 52 -3.12 6.07 9.17
CA LYS A 52 -3.41 7.29 9.94
C LYS A 52 -3.64 6.95 11.40
N ILE A 53 -3.29 7.88 12.28
CA ILE A 53 -3.55 7.81 13.73
C ILE A 53 -4.68 8.78 14.05
N LYS A 54 -5.74 8.29 14.72
CA LYS A 54 -6.69 9.16 15.44
C LYS A 54 -6.28 9.22 16.90
N LEU A 55 -6.04 10.42 17.41
CA LEU A 55 -5.75 10.69 18.81
C LEU A 55 -6.91 11.45 19.44
N VAL A 56 -7.32 11.03 20.63
CA VAL A 56 -8.32 11.72 21.46
C VAL A 56 -7.71 11.92 22.85
N LYS A 57 -7.44 13.16 23.23
CA LYS A 57 -6.83 13.50 24.51
C LYS A 57 -7.91 13.82 25.54
N VAL A 58 -7.81 13.14 26.67
CA VAL A 58 -8.75 13.24 27.79
C VAL A 58 -8.01 13.47 29.10
N ASP A 59 -8.76 13.96 30.09
CA ASP A 59 -8.34 13.97 31.50
C ASP A 59 -8.19 12.52 32.02
N ILE A 60 -7.35 12.33 33.04
CA ILE A 60 -7.11 11.01 33.61
C ILE A 60 -8.27 10.58 34.54
N SER A 61 -8.82 11.53 35.29
CA SER A 61 -9.88 11.31 36.27
C SER A 61 -11.27 11.36 35.64
N ASP A 62 -11.41 12.00 34.48
CA ASP A 62 -12.67 12.06 33.73
C ASP A 62 -12.42 11.91 32.21
N LYS A 63 -12.82 10.77 31.65
CA LYS A 63 -12.64 10.46 30.21
C LYS A 63 -13.58 11.23 29.29
N ASN A 64 -14.62 11.87 29.83
CA ASN A 64 -15.52 12.74 29.06
C ASN A 64 -14.94 14.14 28.90
N LYS A 65 -14.07 14.57 29.81
CA LYS A 65 -13.36 15.85 29.71
C LYS A 65 -12.24 15.79 28.66
N LYS A 66 -12.51 16.35 27.48
CA LYS A 66 -11.56 16.46 26.36
C LYS A 66 -10.57 17.60 26.58
N LEU A 67 -9.35 17.44 26.08
CA LEU A 67 -8.25 18.40 26.28
C LEU A 67 -7.66 18.87 24.95
N ALA A 68 -7.85 20.16 24.67
CA ALA A 68 -7.40 20.83 23.46
C ALA A 68 -5.93 21.27 23.50
N ARG A 69 -5.38 21.56 22.32
CA ARG A 69 -4.06 22.18 22.10
C ARG A 69 -2.86 21.39 22.62
N ALA A 70 -3.02 20.09 22.86
CA ALA A 70 -1.91 19.21 23.24
C ALA A 70 -1.09 18.84 22.00
N LYS A 71 0.24 19.05 22.06
CA LYS A 71 1.17 18.75 20.96
C LYS A 71 1.87 17.41 21.18
N PHE A 72 1.97 16.61 20.13
CA PHE A 72 2.66 15.32 20.10
C PHE A 72 3.55 15.20 18.86
N HIS A 73 4.66 14.48 19.00
CA HIS A 73 5.40 13.95 17.86
C HIS A 73 5.03 12.49 17.63
N ILE A 74 5.05 12.08 16.37
CA ILE A 74 4.99 10.68 15.95
C ILE A 74 6.41 10.30 15.55
N GLU A 75 6.98 9.30 16.21
CA GLU A 75 8.32 8.80 15.95
C GLU A 75 8.26 7.39 15.36
N ASP A 76 9.16 7.10 14.44
CA ASP A 76 9.35 5.73 13.95
C ASP A 76 10.18 4.89 14.95
N SER A 77 10.36 3.60 14.64
CA SER A 77 11.15 2.67 15.47
C SER A 77 12.63 3.06 15.66
N LYS A 78 13.13 4.03 14.89
CA LYS A 78 14.50 4.56 14.97
C LYS A 78 14.56 5.91 15.68
N GLY A 79 13.43 6.40 16.21
CA GLY A 79 13.34 7.69 16.89
C GLY A 79 13.29 8.90 15.94
N LYS A 80 13.06 8.69 14.64
CA LYS A 80 12.91 9.81 13.69
C LYS A 80 11.47 10.34 13.78
N ILE A 81 11.33 11.66 13.89
CA ILE A 81 10.02 12.33 13.83
C ILE A 81 9.46 12.22 12.41
N VAL A 82 8.29 11.60 12.27
CA VAL A 82 7.57 11.37 11.02
C VAL A 82 6.23 12.12 10.95
N GLY A 83 5.83 12.78 12.03
CA GLY A 83 4.65 13.63 12.05
C GLY A 83 4.51 14.42 13.36
N GLU A 84 3.67 15.44 13.32
CA GLU A 84 3.23 16.18 14.50
C GLU A 84 1.71 16.17 14.58
N LEU A 85 1.18 16.14 15.80
CA LEU A 85 -0.25 16.23 16.08
C LEU A 85 -0.52 17.33 17.09
N VAL A 86 -1.58 18.10 16.87
CA VAL A 86 -2.11 19.06 17.84
C VAL A 86 -3.59 18.81 17.99
N THR A 87 -4.07 18.55 19.22
CA THR A 87 -5.51 18.36 19.44
C THR A 87 -6.29 19.65 19.20
N ASN A 88 -7.42 19.53 18.52
CA ASN A 88 -8.38 20.62 18.31
C ASN A 88 -9.17 20.94 19.60
N GLU A 89 -10.15 21.84 19.53
CA GLU A 89 -10.98 22.23 20.67
C GLU A 89 -11.80 21.07 21.25
N GLU A 90 -12.12 20.07 20.43
CA GLU A 90 -12.78 18.82 20.83
C GLU A 90 -11.80 17.78 21.43
N GLY A 91 -10.52 18.14 21.58
CA GLY A 91 -9.48 17.26 22.08
C GLY A 91 -9.10 16.12 21.13
N GLU A 92 -9.45 16.23 19.84
CA GLU A 92 -9.18 15.21 18.83
C GLU A 92 -8.19 15.70 17.77
N VAL A 93 -7.52 14.77 17.10
CA VAL A 93 -6.73 15.02 15.90
C VAL A 93 -6.55 13.74 15.11
N VAL A 94 -6.56 13.85 13.78
CA VAL A 94 -6.23 12.75 12.86
C VAL A 94 -4.95 13.13 12.13
N SER A 95 -3.97 12.22 12.10
CA SER A 95 -2.72 12.45 11.39
C SER A 95 -2.95 12.55 9.87
N LYS A 96 -1.97 13.15 9.19
CA LYS A 96 -1.77 12.89 7.76
C LYS A 96 -1.36 11.43 7.55
N ASP A 97 -1.32 11.02 6.30
CA ASP A 97 -0.74 9.74 5.91
C ASP A 97 0.71 9.64 6.43
N LEU A 98 0.99 8.60 7.21
CA LEU A 98 2.30 8.40 7.80
C LEU A 98 3.20 7.62 6.85
N PRO A 99 4.47 8.03 6.70
CA PRO A 99 5.43 7.26 5.94
C PRO A 99 5.67 5.89 6.60
N LYS A 100 6.10 4.93 5.80
CA LYS A 100 6.50 3.59 6.26
C LYS A 100 7.81 3.63 7.03
#